data_AF-A0AAN6WUU5-F1
#
_entry.id   AF-A0AAN6WUU5-F1
#
_cell.length_a   1.000
_cell.length_b   1.000
_cell.length_c   1.000
_cell.angle_alpha   90.00
_cell.angle_beta   90.00
_cell.angle_gamma   90.00
#
_symmetry.space_group_name_H-M   'P 1'
#
loop_
_entity.id
_entity.type
_entity.pdbx_description
1 polymer ?
#
loop_
_entity_poly.entity_id
_entity_poly.type
_entity_poly.pdbx_seq_one_letter_code
_entity_poly.pdbx_strand_id
1 'polypeptide(L)' 'MSTRTKGITVLPNLHTAGIFGDSTVDGPEIGTLVLVVDRAKNLPNRKTIGKQDPYCAARLGKEAKRTNTDIRGGQTPKW' A
#
# COMPACT_ATOMS: atom_id res chain seq x y z
N MET A 1 25.81 -31.17 -1.53
CA MET A 1 25.67 -29.98 -2.39
C MET A 1 24.66 -29.06 -1.74
N SER A 2 25.09 -27.91 -1.20
CA SER A 2 24.24 -26.95 -0.49
C SER A 2 24.04 -25.73 -1.40
N THR A 3 22.83 -25.55 -1.92
CA THR A 3 22.44 -24.34 -2.65
C THR A 3 22.12 -23.23 -1.65
N ARG A 4 23.07 -22.32 -1.44
CA ARG A 4 22.83 -21.05 -0.75
C ARG A 4 22.03 -20.12 -1.67
N THR A 5 20.74 -19.96 -1.40
CA THR A 5 19.93 -18.88 -1.96
C THR A 5 20.43 -17.56 -1.35
N LYS A 6 21.12 -16.73 -2.13
CA LYS A 6 21.53 -15.39 -1.70
C LYS A 6 20.28 -14.53 -1.52
N GLY A 7 20.17 -13.91 -0.34
CA GLY A 7 19.07 -13.03 0.02
C GLY A 7 18.92 -11.86 -0.95
N ILE A 8 17.66 -11.50 -1.20
CA ILE A 8 17.27 -10.34 -2.00
C ILE A 8 17.63 -9.08 -1.21
N THR A 9 18.76 -8.45 -1.55
CA THR A 9 19.10 -7.12 -1.04
C THR A 9 18.21 -6.10 -1.73
N VAL A 10 17.21 -5.57 -1.01
CA VAL A 10 16.40 -4.44 -1.49
C VAL A 10 17.28 -3.19 -1.48
N LEU A 11 17.77 -2.78 -2.65
CA LEU A 11 18.54 -1.55 -2.82
C LEU A 11 17.61 -0.32 -2.81
N PRO A 12 18.01 0.81 -2.19
CA PRO A 12 17.10 1.91 -1.88
C PRO A 12 16.62 2.78 -3.06
N ASN A 13 17.06 2.54 -4.30
CA ASN A 13 16.71 3.37 -5.47
C ASN A 13 16.31 2.54 -6.72
N LEU A 14 15.31 1.66 -6.61
CA LEU A 14 14.80 0.94 -7.78
C LEU A 14 13.96 1.89 -8.65
N HIS A 15 14.47 2.28 -9.82
CA HIS A 15 13.73 3.05 -10.83
C HIS A 15 12.43 2.29 -11.20
N THR A 16 11.30 3.00 -11.31
CA THR A 16 9.97 2.41 -11.59
C THR A 16 9.98 1.44 -12.78
N ALA A 17 10.80 1.71 -13.80
CA ALA A 17 10.95 0.82 -14.95
C ALA A 17 11.51 -0.58 -14.61
N GLY A 18 12.39 -0.71 -13.61
CA GLY A 18 12.93 -1.99 -13.17
C GLY A 18 11.97 -2.79 -12.29
N ILE A 19 11.04 -2.09 -11.62
CA ILE A 19 9.97 -2.72 -10.86
C ILE A 19 9.01 -3.44 -11.83
N PHE A 20 8.59 -2.83 -12.93
CA PHE A 20 7.66 -3.47 -13.89
C PHE A 20 8.34 -4.28 -15.00
N GLY A 21 9.67 -4.23 -15.12
CA GLY A 21 10.41 -4.79 -16.26
C GLY A 21 10.74 -6.29 -16.16
N ASP A 22 10.67 -6.89 -14.97
CA ASP A 22 10.96 -8.31 -14.76
C ASP A 22 9.70 -9.11 -14.40
N SER A 23 9.09 -9.71 -15.42
CA SER A 23 7.91 -10.59 -15.31
C SER A 23 8.22 -11.95 -14.69
N THR A 24 9.50 -12.31 -14.49
CA THR A 24 9.87 -13.57 -13.86
C THR A 24 9.63 -13.60 -12.35
N VAL A 25 9.46 -12.43 -11.73
CA VAL A 25 9.26 -12.26 -10.29
C VAL A 25 7.78 -12.36 -9.87
N ASP A 26 6.85 -11.93 -10.72
CA ASP A 26 5.44 -11.79 -10.34
C ASP A 26 4.59 -13.04 -10.59
N GLY A 27 5.10 -14.01 -11.37
CA GLY A 27 4.34 -15.19 -11.78
C GLY A 27 3.16 -14.85 -12.70
N PRO A 28 2.44 -15.87 -13.21
CA PRO A 28 1.21 -15.65 -13.98
C PRO A 28 0.12 -15.01 -13.11
N GLU A 29 -0.76 -14.21 -13.73
CA GLU A 29 -1.94 -13.67 -13.05
C GLU A 29 -2.81 -14.82 -12.51
N ILE A 30 -2.99 -14.85 -11.19
CA ILE A 30 -3.78 -15.89 -10.51
C ILE A 30 -5.24 -15.46 -10.27
N GLY A 31 -5.56 -14.19 -10.43
CA GLY A 31 -6.92 -13.65 -10.27
C GLY A 31 -6.95 -12.19 -9.82
N THR A 32 -8.16 -11.67 -9.58
CA THR A 32 -8.40 -10.28 -9.20
C THR A 32 -8.68 -10.14 -7.70
N LEU A 33 -7.91 -9.30 -7.00
CA LEU A 33 -8.21 -8.86 -5.64
C LEU A 33 -9.11 -7.61 -5.66
N VAL A 34 -10.34 -7.73 -5.15
CA VAL A 34 -11.23 -6.59 -4.92
C VAL A 34 -11.15 -6.19 -3.44
N LEU A 35 -10.68 -4.97 -3.17
CA LEU A 35 -10.56 -4.42 -1.82
C LEU A 35 -11.52 -3.25 -1.64
N VAL A 36 -12.46 -3.38 -0.71
CA VAL A 36 -13.42 -2.34 -0.33
C VAL A 36 -13.06 -1.85 1.08
N VAL A 37 -12.87 -0.54 1.21
CA VAL A 37 -12.58 0.09 2.51
C VAL A 37 -13.84 0.82 2.95
N ASP A 38 -14.53 0.34 3.99
CA ASP A 38 -15.78 0.96 4.50
C ASP A 38 -15.50 2.09 5.50
N ARG A 39 -14.85 1.78 6.63
CA ARG A 39 -14.62 2.76 7.71
C ARG A 39 -13.43 2.43 8.58
N ALA A 40 -12.95 3.43 9.33
CA ALA A 40 -12.03 3.25 10.46
C ALA A 40 -12.63 3.77 11.77
N LYS A 41 -12.04 3.38 12.90
CA LYS A 41 -12.41 3.87 14.25
C LYS A 41 -11.18 4.10 15.10
N ASN A 42 -11.26 5.06 16.00
CA ASN A 42 -10.23 5.38 16.99
C ASN A 42 -8.86 5.70 16.38
N LEU A 43 -8.82 6.37 15.22
CA LEU A 43 -7.54 6.81 14.66
C LEU A 43 -6.88 7.82 15.61
N PRO A 44 -5.57 7.69 15.90
CA PRO A 44 -4.86 8.65 16.74
C PRO A 44 -5.03 10.06 16.20
N ASN A 45 -5.43 11.00 17.05
CA ASN A 45 -5.49 12.40 16.66
C ASN A 45 -4.11 13.04 16.84
N ARG A 46 -3.44 13.35 15.72
CA ARG A 46 -2.13 14.04 15.73
C ARG A 46 -2.22 15.53 15.42
N LYS A 47 -3.43 16.05 15.14
CA LYS A 47 -3.63 17.46 14.76
C LYS A 47 -3.94 18.29 16.02
N THR A 48 -3.20 19.38 16.23
CA THR A 48 -3.38 20.27 17.39
C THR A 48 -4.70 21.05 17.31
N ILE A 49 -5.12 21.46 16.10
CA ILE A 49 -6.36 22.20 15.88
C ILE A 49 -7.13 21.57 14.71
N GLY A 50 -8.42 21.31 14.93
CA GLY A 50 -9.34 20.77 13.93
C GLY A 50 -9.29 19.25 13.78
N LYS A 51 -10.07 18.74 12.83
CA LYS A 51 -10.10 17.31 12.49
C LYS A 51 -9.01 16.99 11.48
N GLN A 52 -8.44 15.79 11.58
CA GLN A 52 -7.55 15.23 10.55
C GLN A 52 -8.35 14.79 9.32
N ASP A 53 -7.64 14.62 8.20
CA ASP A 53 -8.17 14.32 6.87
C ASP A 53 -7.62 12.94 6.43
N PRO A 54 -8.25 11.83 6.86
CA PRO A 54 -7.70 10.49 6.68
C PRO A 54 -7.92 9.95 5.26
N TYR A 55 -7.03 9.06 4.82
CA TYR A 55 -7.21 8.22 3.64
C TYR A 55 -6.63 6.83 3.91
N CYS A 56 -7.06 5.82 3.16
CA CYS A 56 -6.48 4.48 3.20
C CYS A 56 -5.58 4.28 1.97
N ALA A 57 -4.42 3.64 2.16
CA ALA A 57 -3.53 3.22 1.09
C ALA A 57 -3.33 1.70 1.16
N ALA A 58 -3.63 1.00 0.08
CA ALA A 58 -3.41 -0.43 -0.07
C ALA A 58 -2.33 -0.68 -1.11
N ARG A 59 -1.45 -1.65 -0.85
CA ARG A 59 -0.37 -2.04 -1.75
C ARG A 59 -0.32 -3.55 -1.88
N LEU A 60 -0.32 -4.03 -3.12
CA LEU A 60 -0.10 -5.43 -3.49
C LEU A 60 1.09 -5.48 -4.44
N GLY A 61 2.22 -5.97 -3.95
CA GLY A 61 3.48 -5.93 -4.68
C GLY A 61 3.82 -4.51 -5.15
N LYS A 62 3.73 -4.32 -6.46
CA LYS A 62 4.11 -3.10 -7.19
C LYS A 62 2.94 -2.12 -7.33
N GLU A 63 1.70 -2.61 -7.21
CA GLU A 63 0.51 -1.78 -7.29
C GLU A 63 0.22 -1.08 -5.96
N ALA A 64 0.07 0.24 -5.99
CA ALA A 64 -0.38 1.02 -4.86
C ALA A 64 -1.61 1.84 -5.26
N LYS A 65 -2.68 1.75 -4.48
CA LYS A 65 -3.92 2.52 -4.67
C LYS A 65 -4.29 3.18 -3.35
N ARG A 66 -4.96 4.33 -3.44
CA ARG A 66 -5.48 5.05 -2.27
C ARG A 66 -6.95 5.41 -2.45
N THR A 67 -7.68 5.47 -1.35
CA THR A 67 -9.03 6.05 -1.33
C THR A 67 -8.96 7.56 -1.53
N ASN A 68 -10.12 8.17 -1.82
CA ASN A 68 -10.27 9.61 -1.65
C ASN A 68 -10.04 9.97 -0.18
N THR A 69 -9.59 11.19 0.07
CA THR A 69 -9.46 11.69 1.45
C THR A 69 -10.85 11.98 2.02
N ASP A 70 -11.13 11.49 3.23
CA ASP A 70 -12.30 11.90 3.98
C ASP A 70 -12.02 13.23 4.69
N ILE A 71 -12.47 14.32 4.08
CA ILE A 71 -12.17 15.67 4.53
C ILE A 71 -12.82 15.91 5.89
N ARG A 72 -11.99 16.23 6.89
CA ARG A 72 -12.38 16.35 8.30
C ARG A 72 -13.00 15.06 8.87
N GLY A 73 -12.64 13.88 8.36
CA GLY A 73 -13.10 12.58 8.87
C GLY A 73 -12.68 12.26 10.31
N GLY A 74 -11.63 12.93 10.83
CA GLY A 74 -11.26 12.84 12.24
C GLY A 74 -10.83 11.42 12.64
N GLN A 75 -11.38 10.90 13.73
CA GLN A 75 -11.02 9.56 14.24
C GLN A 75 -11.90 8.43 13.68
N THR A 76 -12.95 8.75 12.91
CA THR A 76 -13.96 7.80 12.41
C THR A 76 -14.32 8.02 10.93
N PRO A 77 -13.33 8.00 10.02
CA PRO A 77 -13.57 8.26 8.60
C PRO A 77 -14.34 7.15 7.89
N LYS A 78 -14.94 7.47 6.74
CA LYS A 78 -15.66 6.55 5.84
C LYS A 78 -15.25 6.76 4.36
N TRP A 79 -15.28 5.69 3.56
CA TRP A 79 -14.91 5.70 2.13
C TRP A 79 -15.86 4.87 1.26
#